data_AF-A0A370DIA3-F1
#
_entry.id   AF-A0A370DIA3-F1
#
_cell.length_a   1.000
_cell.length_b   1.000
_cell.length_c   1.000
_cell.angle_alpha   90.00
_cell.angle_beta   90.00
_cell.angle_gamma   90.00
#
_symmetry.space_group_name_H-M   'P 1'
#
loop_
_entity.id
_entity.type
_entity.pdbx_description
1 polymer ?
#
loop_
_entity_poly.entity_id
_entity_poly.type
_entity_poly.pdbx_seq_one_letter_code
_entity_poly.pdbx_strand_id
1 'polypeptide(L)'
;MSIKLTQKLSSVAICSASMLVSVAFNAQATGVIPPDPDTFLTFLERHVPEDAVSATAYYAAVDPDGKKTTYADWLVETGFINNRGDYSTTGPFDVNPDSTTVVHQNIADLGFIRRVTARCEPSCTDPNPNIYSVIENYPTFDDAANRTNRLASVTMERVSAADGSSPSNKIITFYAYTGADSRNQLNSAGESIPFQPDLDGRGEKPIPGLCNTCHGGTPEKLKKDGSYANSGNTGALFLPMDLNNFAFDPNLARGLTKADQQTAYKKMNQVALITHRGTKDEDEVAGGSRLPGGHELIEGWYGGPGMPGNIFNGDFVPPGWLPPAAPVGVDELYLKSVAPGCRACHVQQERALDFATYEGFMVFEDAHKELVLNVECGLSDDPKIREKADNQAVMPLALETYKKFWESEEAAVFKDHLGTVDCNDL
;
A
#
# COMPACT_ATOMS: atom_id res chain seq x y z
N MET A 1 83.03 -6.25 -15.48
CA MET A 1 83.15 -5.19 -14.44
C MET A 1 81.86 -4.39 -14.50
N SER A 2 80.92 -4.70 -13.61
CA SER A 2 79.53 -4.24 -13.67
C SER A 2 79.42 -2.77 -13.27
N ILE A 3 78.76 -1.96 -14.10
CA ILE A 3 78.40 -0.57 -13.78
C ILE A 3 76.88 -0.48 -13.68
N LYS A 4 76.46 0.02 -12.52
CA LYS A 4 75.08 0.06 -12.01
C LYS A 4 74.22 1.08 -12.75
N LEU A 5 72.96 0.67 -12.95
CA LEU A 5 71.83 1.46 -13.39
C LEU A 5 71.04 1.93 -12.16
N THR A 6 70.68 3.22 -12.07
CA THR A 6 69.45 3.66 -11.37
C THR A 6 69.14 5.10 -11.76
N GLN A 7 68.00 5.30 -12.41
CA GLN A 7 67.46 6.61 -12.75
C GLN A 7 66.19 6.83 -11.90
N LYS A 8 66.16 7.98 -11.22
CA LYS A 8 65.13 8.44 -10.29
C LYS A 8 63.82 8.75 -11.02
N LEU A 9 62.69 8.39 -10.41
CA LEU A 9 61.39 8.99 -10.67
C LEU A 9 60.86 9.58 -9.35
N SER A 10 60.46 10.84 -9.43
CA SER A 10 60.08 11.72 -8.34
C SER A 10 58.57 11.64 -8.10
N SER A 11 58.18 11.38 -6.85
CA SER A 11 56.80 11.48 -6.36
C SER A 11 56.46 12.93 -6.04
N VAL A 12 55.41 13.48 -6.64
CA VAL A 12 54.80 14.76 -6.26
C VAL A 12 53.44 14.47 -5.66
N ALA A 13 53.30 14.75 -4.37
CA ALA A 13 52.04 14.77 -3.65
C ALA A 13 51.33 16.10 -3.93
N ILE A 14 50.09 16.04 -4.43
CA ILE A 14 49.19 17.19 -4.48
C ILE A 14 48.05 16.90 -3.51
N CYS A 15 48.00 17.71 -2.46
CA CYS A 15 46.93 17.79 -1.48
C CYS A 15 45.76 18.55 -2.12
N SER A 16 44.64 17.87 -2.38
CA SER A 16 43.37 18.52 -2.73
C SER A 16 42.38 18.23 -1.61
N ALA A 17 42.11 19.26 -0.80
CA ALA A 17 41.08 19.25 0.22
C ALA A 17 39.71 19.42 -0.45
N SER A 18 38.96 18.33 -0.57
CA SER A 18 37.52 18.39 -0.82
C SER A 18 36.83 18.75 0.49
N MET A 19 36.29 19.97 0.56
CA MET A 19 35.32 20.35 1.58
C MET A 19 34.04 19.53 1.35
N LEU A 20 33.94 18.39 2.03
CA LEU A 20 32.67 17.76 2.36
C LEU A 20 31.99 18.66 3.39
N VAL A 21 31.00 19.44 2.98
CA VAL A 21 29.99 19.93 3.92
C VAL A 21 29.11 18.74 4.25
N SER A 22 29.55 17.92 5.21
CA SER A 22 28.64 17.06 5.96
C SER A 22 27.77 17.97 6.80
N VAL A 23 26.55 18.23 6.34
CA VAL A 23 25.48 18.59 7.26
C VAL A 23 25.18 17.31 8.03
N ALA A 24 25.78 17.18 9.20
CA ALA A 24 25.37 16.17 10.17
C ALA A 24 23.99 16.57 10.68
N PHE A 25 22.93 16.00 10.09
CA PHE A 25 21.65 15.90 10.77
C PHE A 25 21.83 14.85 11.88
N ASN A 26 22.10 15.34 13.07
CA ASN A 26 22.08 14.55 14.29
C ASN A 26 20.67 14.67 14.89
N ALA A 27 19.66 14.11 14.21
CA ALA A 27 18.43 13.71 14.86
C ALA A 27 18.68 12.30 15.38
N GLN A 28 19.01 12.18 16.67
CA GLN A 28 19.06 10.85 17.29
C GLN A 28 17.62 10.33 17.33
N ALA A 29 17.35 9.30 16.52
CA ALA A 29 16.19 8.46 16.70
C ALA A 29 16.26 7.85 18.11
N THR A 30 15.41 8.32 19.02
CA THR A 30 15.27 7.81 20.39
C THR A 30 14.01 6.94 20.55
N GLY A 31 13.35 6.58 19.45
CA GLY A 31 12.00 6.03 19.44
C GLY A 31 11.87 4.74 20.22
N VAL A 32 11.25 4.80 21.39
CA VAL A 32 10.67 3.63 22.04
C VAL A 32 9.37 3.35 21.29
N ILE A 33 9.24 2.18 20.66
CA ILE A 33 7.96 1.76 20.09
C ILE A 33 6.97 1.56 21.25
N PRO A 34 5.86 2.29 21.30
CA PRO A 34 4.83 2.06 22.30
C PRO A 34 4.23 0.66 22.16
N PRO A 35 3.58 0.11 23.20
CA PRO A 35 2.89 -1.16 23.07
C PRO A 35 1.88 -1.11 21.93
N ASP A 36 1.89 -2.14 21.07
CA ASP A 36 0.95 -2.27 19.97
C ASP A 36 -0.33 -3.03 20.41
N PRO A 37 -1.50 -2.71 19.85
CA PRO A 37 -2.78 -3.28 20.29
C PRO A 37 -3.04 -4.69 19.75
N ASP A 38 -2.12 -5.26 18.95
CA ASP A 38 -2.28 -6.56 18.30
C ASP A 38 -3.44 -6.64 17.28
N THR A 39 -3.96 -5.49 16.81
CA THR A 39 -5.17 -5.39 15.96
C THR A 39 -4.92 -4.76 14.58
N PHE A 40 -3.69 -4.85 14.04
CA PHE A 40 -3.37 -4.31 12.72
C PHE A 40 -4.19 -4.94 11.59
N LEU A 41 -4.27 -4.25 10.45
CA LEU A 41 -4.97 -4.69 9.24
C LEU A 41 -6.45 -5.04 9.47
N THR A 42 -7.07 -4.38 10.45
CA THR A 42 -8.51 -4.44 10.73
C THR A 42 -9.14 -3.05 10.53
N PHE A 43 -10.45 -3.00 10.29
CA PHE A 43 -11.16 -1.73 10.10
C PHE A 43 -11.48 -1.07 11.44
N LEU A 44 -10.99 0.16 11.65
CA LEU A 44 -11.06 0.84 12.95
C LEU A 44 -12.45 1.35 13.38
N GLU A 45 -13.43 1.44 12.49
CA GLU A 45 -14.70 2.10 12.84
C GLU A 45 -15.95 1.38 12.34
N ARG A 46 -15.80 0.19 11.76
CA ARG A 46 -16.93 -0.50 11.14
C ARG A 46 -17.13 -1.82 11.83
N HIS A 47 -18.16 -1.84 12.66
CA HIS A 47 -18.75 -2.99 13.36
C HIS A 47 -19.32 -4.03 12.36
N VAL A 48 -18.63 -4.29 11.27
CA VAL A 48 -18.89 -5.37 10.31
C VAL A 48 -17.85 -6.42 10.66
N PRO A 49 -18.19 -7.42 11.49
CA PRO A 49 -17.29 -8.54 11.74
C PRO A 49 -17.10 -9.23 10.39
N GLU A 50 -15.89 -9.13 9.86
CA GLU A 50 -15.45 -9.96 8.75
C GLU A 50 -14.94 -11.26 9.37
N ASP A 51 -15.48 -12.38 8.88
CA ASP A 51 -15.17 -13.74 9.28
C ASP A 51 -15.22 -14.70 8.06
N ALA A 52 -15.03 -16.00 8.29
CA ALA A 52 -15.12 -17.02 7.23
C ALA A 52 -16.48 -17.04 6.51
N VAL A 53 -17.57 -16.69 7.20
CA VAL A 53 -18.94 -16.67 6.65
C VAL A 53 -19.08 -15.50 5.68
N SER A 54 -18.66 -14.31 6.10
CA SER A 54 -18.67 -13.11 5.25
C SER A 54 -17.75 -13.25 4.03
N ALA A 55 -16.55 -13.83 4.18
CA ALA A 55 -15.65 -14.11 3.07
C ALA A 55 -16.23 -15.13 2.07
N THR A 56 -16.97 -16.13 2.58
CA THR A 56 -17.68 -17.09 1.72
C THR A 56 -18.76 -16.39 0.90
N ALA A 57 -19.56 -15.53 1.56
CA ALA A 57 -20.60 -14.75 0.89
C ALA A 57 -20.00 -13.77 -0.13
N TYR A 58 -18.85 -13.16 0.19
CA TYR A 58 -18.10 -12.30 -0.71
C TYR A 58 -17.66 -13.05 -1.98
N TYR A 59 -17.01 -14.21 -1.84
CA TYR A 59 -16.59 -14.99 -2.99
C TYR A 59 -17.77 -15.52 -3.82
N ALA A 60 -18.91 -15.83 -3.20
CA ALA A 60 -20.13 -16.16 -3.94
C ALA A 60 -20.67 -14.98 -4.77
N ALA A 61 -20.44 -13.73 -4.33
CA ALA A 61 -20.85 -12.54 -5.05
C ALA A 61 -19.90 -12.20 -6.22
N VAL A 62 -18.59 -12.36 -6.04
CA VAL A 62 -17.59 -11.95 -7.05
C VAL A 62 -17.18 -13.07 -8.02
N ASP A 63 -17.36 -14.33 -7.63
CA ASP A 63 -17.12 -15.52 -8.46
C ASP A 63 -18.25 -16.56 -8.30
N PRO A 64 -19.49 -16.23 -8.72
CA PRO A 64 -20.66 -17.08 -8.51
C PRO A 64 -20.58 -18.45 -9.19
N ASP A 65 -19.82 -18.55 -10.29
CA ASP A 65 -19.61 -19.80 -11.02
C ASP A 65 -18.45 -20.64 -10.48
N GLY A 66 -17.70 -20.15 -9.48
CA GLY A 66 -16.56 -20.86 -8.90
C GLY A 66 -15.38 -21.06 -9.87
N LYS A 67 -15.21 -20.17 -10.85
CA LYS A 67 -14.18 -20.29 -11.90
C LYS A 67 -12.79 -19.87 -11.43
N LYS A 68 -12.67 -19.21 -10.27
CA LYS A 68 -11.40 -18.64 -9.77
C LYS A 68 -11.01 -19.24 -8.42
N THR A 69 -11.26 -20.54 -8.24
CA THR A 69 -11.00 -21.26 -6.97
C THR A 69 -9.54 -21.63 -6.75
N THR A 70 -8.72 -21.61 -7.80
CA THR A 70 -7.26 -21.69 -7.69
C THR A 70 -6.59 -20.49 -8.35
N TYR A 71 -5.37 -20.19 -7.94
CA TYR A 71 -4.58 -19.11 -8.53
C TYR A 71 -4.39 -19.34 -10.04
N ALA A 72 -4.05 -20.58 -10.44
CA ALA A 72 -3.91 -20.93 -11.84
C ALA A 72 -5.22 -20.74 -12.65
N ASP A 73 -6.40 -21.02 -12.06
CA ASP A 73 -7.66 -20.73 -12.74
C ASP A 73 -7.88 -19.24 -12.94
N TRP A 74 -7.63 -18.43 -11.89
CA TRP A 74 -7.75 -16.99 -11.98
C TRP A 74 -6.91 -16.43 -13.13
N LEU A 75 -5.69 -16.94 -13.27
CA LEU A 75 -4.75 -16.55 -14.32
C LEU A 75 -5.22 -16.93 -15.73
N VAL A 76 -5.92 -18.06 -15.88
CA VAL A 76 -6.56 -18.46 -17.15
C VAL A 76 -7.76 -17.57 -17.44
N GLU A 77 -8.67 -17.41 -16.47
CA GLU A 77 -9.91 -16.64 -16.62
C GLU A 77 -9.65 -15.16 -16.93
N THR A 78 -8.54 -14.62 -16.43
CA THR A 78 -8.11 -13.24 -16.67
C THR A 78 -7.12 -13.12 -17.83
N GLY A 79 -6.69 -14.23 -18.43
CA GLY A 79 -5.84 -14.30 -19.62
C GLY A 79 -4.36 -13.98 -19.43
N PHE A 80 -3.84 -14.01 -18.20
CA PHE A 80 -2.39 -13.97 -17.96
C PHE A 80 -1.68 -15.19 -18.59
N ILE A 81 -2.40 -16.30 -18.66
CA ILE A 81 -1.98 -17.53 -19.34
C ILE A 81 -3.15 -18.08 -20.18
N ASN A 82 -2.86 -18.88 -21.21
CA ASN A 82 -3.92 -19.36 -22.11
C ASN A 82 -4.66 -20.57 -21.53
N ASN A 83 -3.94 -21.41 -20.79
CA ASN A 83 -4.49 -22.61 -20.18
C ASN A 83 -3.70 -22.99 -18.91
N ARG A 84 -4.28 -23.85 -18.07
CA ARG A 84 -3.65 -24.33 -16.83
C ARG A 84 -2.28 -24.98 -17.02
N GLY A 85 -2.02 -25.60 -18.18
CA GLY A 85 -0.73 -26.23 -18.48
C GLY A 85 0.41 -25.24 -18.69
N ASP A 86 0.10 -23.96 -18.94
CA ASP A 86 1.08 -22.88 -19.04
C ASP A 86 1.49 -22.35 -17.64
N TYR A 87 0.74 -22.71 -16.59
CA TYR A 87 1.03 -22.27 -15.23
C TYR A 87 2.34 -22.90 -14.73
N SER A 88 3.26 -22.04 -14.29
CA SER A 88 4.49 -22.45 -13.62
C SER A 88 4.64 -21.68 -12.31
N THR A 89 5.02 -22.42 -11.26
CA THR A 89 5.41 -21.86 -9.97
C THR A 89 6.84 -21.32 -9.97
N THR A 90 7.56 -21.39 -11.10
CA THR A 90 8.93 -20.86 -11.23
C THR A 90 9.13 -20.18 -12.57
N GLY A 91 10.11 -19.29 -12.67
CA GLY A 91 10.45 -18.61 -13.93
C GLY A 91 9.38 -17.61 -14.39
N PRO A 92 9.56 -16.95 -15.55
CA PRO A 92 8.66 -15.90 -16.02
C PRO A 92 7.24 -16.42 -16.21
N PHE A 93 6.28 -15.61 -15.79
CA PHE A 93 4.88 -16.03 -15.61
C PHE A 93 3.89 -15.42 -16.60
N ASP A 94 4.22 -14.26 -17.14
CA ASP A 94 3.34 -13.50 -18.01
C ASP A 94 4.05 -13.20 -19.32
N VAL A 95 3.41 -13.58 -20.42
CA VAL A 95 3.90 -13.38 -21.79
C VAL A 95 3.12 -12.28 -22.52
N ASN A 96 2.17 -11.63 -21.85
CA ASN A 96 1.36 -10.59 -22.46
C ASN A 96 2.16 -9.28 -22.58
N PRO A 97 2.29 -8.69 -23.79
CA PRO A 97 3.06 -7.47 -24.00
C PRO A 97 2.45 -6.23 -23.32
N ASP A 98 1.15 -6.23 -22.99
CA ASP A 98 0.50 -5.11 -22.32
C ASP A 98 0.67 -5.15 -20.80
N SER A 99 1.12 -6.27 -20.26
CA SER A 99 1.41 -6.41 -18.84
C SER A 99 2.63 -5.62 -18.41
N THR A 100 2.65 -5.25 -17.13
CA THR A 100 3.76 -4.55 -16.50
C THR A 100 4.05 -5.24 -15.18
N THR A 101 5.32 -5.57 -14.92
CA THR A 101 5.75 -6.16 -13.64
C THR A 101 6.68 -5.20 -12.92
N VAL A 102 6.51 -5.07 -11.61
CA VAL A 102 7.47 -4.45 -10.70
C VAL A 102 7.75 -5.36 -9.51
N VAL A 103 8.94 -5.25 -8.93
CA VAL A 103 9.37 -5.99 -7.74
C VAL A 103 9.98 -5.04 -6.72
N HIS A 104 9.48 -5.09 -5.49
CA HIS A 104 9.97 -4.28 -4.37
C HIS A 104 9.67 -4.96 -3.04
N GLN A 105 10.34 -4.52 -1.98
CA GLN A 105 9.84 -4.69 -0.62
C GLN A 105 8.96 -3.50 -0.28
N ASN A 106 7.77 -3.73 0.27
CA ASN A 106 6.99 -2.62 0.84
C ASN A 106 7.35 -2.46 2.32
N ILE A 107 8.18 -1.45 2.63
CA ILE A 107 8.73 -1.21 3.98
C ILE A 107 7.84 -0.32 4.84
N ALA A 108 6.66 0.08 4.34
CA ALA A 108 5.67 0.87 5.07
C ALA A 108 4.28 0.22 4.99
N ASP A 109 4.23 -1.12 5.00
CA ASP A 109 2.99 -1.90 4.97
C ASP A 109 3.22 -3.30 5.61
N LEU A 110 3.54 -4.33 4.81
CA LEU A 110 3.67 -5.72 5.27
C LEU A 110 5.12 -6.24 5.36
N GLY A 111 6.10 -5.49 4.87
CA GLY A 111 7.52 -5.85 4.99
C GLY A 111 8.01 -6.98 4.05
N PHE A 112 7.13 -7.66 3.31
CA PHE A 112 7.54 -8.70 2.35
C PHE A 112 7.97 -8.15 1.00
N ILE A 113 8.63 -9.00 0.20
CA ILE A 113 8.89 -8.72 -1.21
C ILE A 113 7.63 -9.01 -2.03
N ARG A 114 7.20 -8.05 -2.83
CA ARG A 114 6.06 -8.15 -3.73
C ARG A 114 6.53 -8.14 -5.17
N ARG A 115 6.10 -9.13 -5.92
CA ARG A 115 6.11 -9.11 -7.38
C ARG A 115 4.70 -8.77 -7.85
N VAL A 116 4.51 -7.55 -8.31
CA VAL A 116 3.21 -7.03 -8.76
C VAL A 116 3.20 -7.02 -10.28
N THR A 117 2.23 -7.69 -10.89
CA THR A 117 1.99 -7.60 -12.34
C THR A 117 0.59 -7.08 -12.60
N ALA A 118 0.46 -6.03 -13.41
CA ALA A 118 -0.82 -5.48 -13.82
C ALA A 118 -0.98 -5.58 -15.33
N ARG A 119 -2.20 -5.88 -15.76
CA ARG A 119 -2.63 -5.97 -17.14
C ARG A 119 -3.94 -5.22 -17.31
N CYS A 120 -4.14 -4.63 -18.48
CA CYS A 120 -5.43 -4.07 -18.86
C CYS A 120 -5.97 -4.76 -20.11
N GLU A 121 -7.29 -4.78 -20.25
CA GLU A 121 -7.97 -5.29 -21.43
C GLU A 121 -9.08 -4.30 -21.86
N PRO A 122 -9.12 -3.88 -23.14
CA PRO A 122 -8.22 -4.26 -24.23
C PRO A 122 -6.83 -3.61 -24.15
N SER A 123 -6.67 -2.49 -23.44
CA SER A 123 -5.38 -1.82 -23.20
C SER A 123 -5.49 -0.84 -22.03
N CYS A 124 -4.37 -0.44 -21.43
CA CYS A 124 -4.40 0.56 -20.34
C CYS A 124 -4.68 2.00 -20.85
N THR A 125 -4.74 2.19 -22.16
CA THR A 125 -5.12 3.47 -22.79
C THR A 125 -6.59 3.54 -23.17
N ASP A 126 -7.34 2.45 -22.99
CA ASP A 126 -8.79 2.45 -23.17
C ASP A 126 -9.46 3.42 -22.15
N PRO A 127 -10.58 4.08 -22.48
CA PRO A 127 -11.28 4.94 -21.53
C PRO A 127 -11.87 4.20 -20.30
N ASN A 128 -12.16 2.90 -20.40
CA ASN A 128 -12.72 2.11 -19.30
C ASN A 128 -12.31 0.63 -19.37
N PRO A 129 -11.01 0.31 -19.26
CA PRO A 129 -10.52 -1.05 -19.40
C PRO A 129 -10.93 -1.92 -18.22
N ASN A 130 -10.99 -3.23 -18.47
CA ASN A 130 -10.80 -4.19 -17.39
C ASN A 130 -9.35 -4.08 -16.91
N ILE A 131 -9.12 -4.10 -15.61
CA ILE A 131 -7.77 -4.12 -15.04
C ILE A 131 -7.65 -5.37 -14.20
N TYR A 132 -6.55 -6.10 -14.37
CA TYR A 132 -6.23 -7.28 -13.60
C TYR A 132 -4.86 -7.08 -13.00
N SER A 133 -4.73 -7.30 -11.69
CA SER A 133 -3.46 -7.20 -11.00
C SER A 133 -3.24 -8.45 -10.16
N VAL A 134 -1.99 -8.90 -10.15
CA VAL A 134 -1.55 -10.04 -9.38
C VAL A 134 -0.34 -9.67 -8.56
N ILE A 135 -0.41 -9.98 -7.26
CA ILE A 135 0.61 -9.70 -6.27
C ILE A 135 1.06 -11.05 -5.71
N GLU A 136 2.27 -11.45 -6.05
CA GLU A 136 2.93 -12.62 -5.48
C GLU A 136 3.86 -12.14 -4.34
N ASN A 137 3.67 -12.67 -3.12
CA ASN A 137 4.45 -12.30 -1.95
C ASN A 137 5.55 -13.31 -1.66
N TYR A 138 6.76 -12.82 -1.37
CA TYR A 138 7.97 -13.61 -1.21
C TYR A 138 8.80 -13.19 0.00
N PRO A 139 9.56 -14.13 0.61
CA PRO A 139 10.47 -13.80 1.72
C PRO A 139 11.67 -12.98 1.28
N THR A 140 12.20 -13.21 0.07
CA THR A 140 13.44 -12.59 -0.41
C THR A 140 13.33 -12.11 -1.86
N PHE A 141 14.23 -11.22 -2.27
CA PHE A 141 14.30 -10.75 -3.66
C PHE A 141 14.71 -11.85 -4.63
N ASP A 142 15.56 -12.79 -4.21
CA ASP A 142 15.91 -13.95 -5.02
C ASP A 142 14.71 -14.89 -5.22
N ASP A 143 13.91 -15.11 -4.17
CA ASP A 143 12.66 -15.85 -4.27
C ASP A 143 11.69 -15.19 -5.24
N ALA A 144 11.50 -13.87 -5.13
CA ALA A 144 10.65 -13.12 -6.05
C ALA A 144 11.17 -13.15 -7.50
N ALA A 145 12.48 -13.04 -7.70
CA ALA A 145 13.10 -13.06 -9.03
C ALA A 145 12.98 -14.42 -9.71
N ASN A 146 13.07 -15.51 -8.94
CA ASN A 146 12.95 -16.88 -9.46
C ASN A 146 11.53 -17.45 -9.35
N ARG A 147 10.64 -16.72 -8.69
CA ARG A 147 9.27 -17.08 -8.30
C ARG A 147 9.16 -18.28 -7.35
N THR A 148 10.21 -18.59 -6.60
CA THR A 148 10.24 -19.72 -5.64
C THR A 148 9.73 -19.32 -4.25
N ASN A 149 9.30 -20.29 -3.43
CA ASN A 149 8.91 -20.06 -2.02
C ASN A 149 7.85 -18.96 -1.81
N ARG A 150 6.87 -18.88 -2.70
CA ARG A 150 5.78 -17.90 -2.60
C ARG A 150 4.96 -18.12 -1.32
N LEU A 151 4.77 -17.06 -0.55
CA LEU A 151 4.02 -17.06 0.72
C LEU A 151 2.52 -17.15 0.45
N ALA A 152 2.03 -16.23 -0.37
CA ALA A 152 0.63 -16.12 -0.78
C ALA A 152 0.53 -15.26 -2.04
N SER A 153 -0.59 -15.40 -2.76
CA SER A 153 -0.95 -14.48 -3.84
C SER A 153 -2.21 -13.71 -3.46
N VAL A 154 -2.22 -12.41 -3.75
CA VAL A 154 -3.45 -11.61 -3.76
C VAL A 154 -3.66 -11.10 -5.18
N THR A 155 -4.87 -11.19 -5.67
CA THR A 155 -5.25 -10.73 -7.01
C THR A 155 -6.37 -9.73 -6.90
N MET A 156 -6.41 -8.80 -7.85
CA MET A 156 -7.41 -7.76 -7.93
C MET A 156 -7.96 -7.67 -9.34
N GLU A 157 -9.27 -7.44 -9.45
CA GLU A 157 -9.96 -7.22 -10.72
C GLU A 157 -10.72 -5.91 -10.66
N ARG A 158 -10.53 -5.03 -11.64
CA ARG A 158 -11.48 -3.95 -11.96
C ARG A 158 -12.32 -4.38 -13.14
N VAL A 159 -13.46 -4.99 -12.87
CA VAL A 159 -14.36 -5.56 -13.88
C VAL A 159 -15.81 -5.17 -13.60
N SER A 160 -16.71 -5.45 -14.54
CA SER A 160 -18.15 -5.27 -14.28
C SER A 160 -18.59 -6.30 -13.23
N ALA A 161 -19.57 -5.96 -12.39
CA ALA A 161 -20.07 -6.88 -11.37
C ALA A 161 -20.50 -8.22 -12.00
N ALA A 162 -20.16 -9.34 -11.35
CA ALA A 162 -20.35 -10.68 -11.90
C ALA A 162 -21.83 -11.04 -12.13
N ASP A 163 -22.74 -10.43 -11.38
CA ASP A 163 -24.19 -10.58 -11.52
C ASP A 163 -24.80 -9.69 -12.63
N GLY A 164 -23.98 -8.88 -13.30
CA GLY A 164 -24.42 -7.96 -14.36
C GLY A 164 -25.12 -6.70 -13.86
N SER A 165 -25.19 -6.44 -12.56
CA SER A 165 -25.91 -5.29 -11.97
C SER A 165 -25.31 -3.93 -12.31
N SER A 166 -24.02 -3.87 -12.64
CA SER A 166 -23.30 -2.63 -12.98
C SER A 166 -22.37 -2.84 -14.19
N PRO A 167 -22.92 -2.95 -15.41
CA PRO A 167 -22.13 -3.30 -16.58
C PRO A 167 -21.16 -2.18 -16.98
N SER A 168 -21.53 -0.91 -16.77
CA SER A 168 -20.70 0.26 -17.08
C SER A 168 -19.81 0.72 -15.93
N ASN A 169 -20.19 0.47 -14.68
CA ASN A 169 -19.39 0.83 -13.52
C ASN A 169 -18.56 -0.38 -13.08
N LYS A 170 -17.29 -0.35 -13.44
CA LYS A 170 -16.34 -1.37 -13.00
C LYS A 170 -16.08 -1.23 -11.50
N ILE A 171 -16.08 -2.35 -10.81
CA ILE A 171 -15.83 -2.47 -9.37
C ILE A 171 -14.50 -3.16 -9.15
N ILE A 172 -13.85 -2.89 -8.01
CA ILE A 172 -12.62 -3.58 -7.62
C ILE A 172 -12.94 -4.71 -6.66
N THR A 173 -12.51 -5.92 -7.00
CA THR A 173 -12.67 -7.13 -6.19
C THR A 173 -11.32 -7.77 -5.89
N PHE A 174 -11.27 -8.58 -4.84
CA PHE A 174 -10.05 -9.20 -4.32
C PHE A 174 -10.19 -10.72 -4.30
N TYR A 175 -9.09 -11.44 -4.55
CA TYR A 175 -8.98 -12.86 -4.24
C TYR A 175 -7.63 -13.15 -3.62
N ALA A 176 -7.62 -13.96 -2.58
CA ALA A 176 -6.41 -14.46 -1.96
C ALA A 176 -6.25 -15.96 -2.20
N TYR A 177 -5.00 -16.37 -2.45
CA TYR A 177 -4.61 -17.76 -2.64
C TYR A 177 -3.44 -18.09 -1.72
N THR A 178 -3.47 -19.29 -1.14
CA THR A 178 -2.35 -19.82 -0.36
C THR A 178 -1.09 -19.92 -1.21
N GLY A 179 0.08 -20.07 -0.61
CA GLY A 179 1.32 -20.39 -1.34
C GLY A 179 1.19 -21.62 -2.26
N ALA A 180 0.27 -22.54 -1.92
CA ALA A 180 -0.09 -23.73 -2.68
C ALA A 180 -1.28 -23.54 -3.65
N ASP A 181 -1.60 -22.30 -4.04
CA ASP A 181 -2.56 -21.92 -5.08
C ASP A 181 -4.04 -22.15 -4.78
N SER A 182 -4.41 -22.51 -3.56
CA SER A 182 -5.82 -22.73 -3.18
C SER A 182 -6.47 -21.45 -2.66
N ARG A 183 -7.71 -21.15 -3.09
CA ARG A 183 -8.55 -20.09 -2.49
C ARG A 183 -9.09 -20.47 -1.11
N ASN A 184 -9.02 -21.75 -0.75
CA ASN A 184 -9.48 -22.28 0.52
C ASN A 184 -8.32 -22.84 1.35
N GLN A 185 -8.51 -22.88 2.67
CA GLN A 185 -7.64 -23.53 3.64
C GLN A 185 -8.46 -24.38 4.61
N LEU A 186 -7.78 -25.22 5.42
CA LEU A 186 -8.42 -25.94 6.52
C LEU A 186 -8.29 -25.13 7.80
N ASN A 187 -9.40 -24.95 8.52
CA ASN A 187 -9.38 -24.38 9.87
C ASN A 187 -8.92 -25.43 10.91
N SER A 188 -8.80 -25.03 12.18
CA SER A 188 -8.41 -25.90 13.29
C SER A 188 -9.34 -27.10 13.51
N ALA A 189 -10.58 -27.05 13.03
CA ALA A 189 -11.54 -28.14 13.06
C ALA A 189 -11.47 -29.07 11.83
N GLY A 190 -10.59 -28.77 10.87
CA GLY A 190 -10.44 -29.52 9.61
C GLY A 190 -11.49 -29.18 8.54
N GLU A 191 -12.22 -28.07 8.69
CA GLU A 191 -13.22 -27.61 7.72
C GLU A 191 -12.56 -26.73 6.65
N SER A 192 -12.96 -26.92 5.38
CA SER A 192 -12.53 -26.06 4.29
C SER A 192 -13.23 -24.70 4.37
N ILE A 193 -12.48 -23.66 4.69
CA ILE A 193 -12.91 -22.27 4.71
C ILE A 193 -12.17 -21.46 3.64
N PRO A 194 -12.68 -20.28 3.23
CA PRO A 194 -11.89 -19.33 2.45
C PRO A 194 -10.53 -19.07 3.11
N PHE A 195 -9.48 -18.93 2.30
CA PHE A 195 -8.15 -18.56 2.78
C PHE A 195 -8.22 -17.18 3.45
N GLN A 196 -7.71 -17.10 4.68
CA GLN A 196 -7.63 -15.88 5.47
C GLN A 196 -6.17 -15.58 5.73
N PRO A 197 -5.53 -14.72 4.91
CA PRO A 197 -4.11 -14.47 5.04
C PRO A 197 -3.77 -13.86 6.40
N ASP A 198 -2.75 -14.39 7.06
CA ASP A 198 -2.07 -13.72 8.17
C ASP A 198 -0.85 -12.99 7.60
N LEU A 199 -1.00 -11.70 7.37
CA LEU A 199 0.01 -10.86 6.69
C LEU A 199 0.84 -10.00 7.65
N ASP A 200 0.60 -10.08 8.94
CA ASP A 200 1.31 -9.30 9.98
C ASP A 200 1.76 -10.19 11.16
N GLY A 201 1.49 -11.49 11.09
CA GLY A 201 1.73 -12.45 12.16
C GLY A 201 0.77 -12.28 13.34
N ARG A 202 -0.35 -11.56 13.14
CA ARG A 202 -1.36 -11.25 14.16
C ARG A 202 -2.68 -11.96 13.89
N GLY A 203 -2.59 -13.16 13.32
CA GLY A 203 -3.74 -14.01 13.07
C GLY A 203 -4.42 -13.75 11.73
N GLU A 204 -5.27 -14.70 11.39
CA GLU A 204 -5.99 -14.79 10.12
C GLU A 204 -6.98 -13.64 9.94
N LYS A 205 -6.95 -12.99 8.76
CA LYS A 205 -7.82 -11.85 8.44
C LYS A 205 -8.63 -12.11 7.16
N PRO A 206 -9.96 -12.06 7.21
CA PRO A 206 -10.81 -12.35 6.05
C PRO A 206 -10.79 -11.28 4.95
N ILE A 207 -11.10 -11.72 3.74
CA ILE A 207 -11.25 -10.89 2.54
C ILE A 207 -12.75 -10.58 2.35
N PRO A 208 -13.15 -9.33 2.03
CA PRO A 208 -12.28 -8.26 1.52
C PRO A 208 -11.73 -7.31 2.59
N GLY A 209 -12.19 -7.40 3.84
CA GLY A 209 -11.79 -6.51 4.95
C GLY A 209 -10.28 -6.27 5.04
N LEU A 210 -9.47 -7.33 5.06
CA LEU A 210 -8.00 -7.23 5.08
C LEU A 210 -7.45 -6.32 3.97
N CYS A 211 -7.95 -6.47 2.73
CA CYS A 211 -7.47 -5.67 1.60
C CYS A 211 -8.00 -4.24 1.64
N ASN A 212 -9.23 -4.05 2.10
CA ASN A 212 -9.86 -2.74 2.17
C ASN A 212 -9.14 -1.79 3.15
N THR A 213 -8.41 -2.30 4.15
CA THR A 213 -7.64 -1.45 5.08
C THR A 213 -6.63 -0.55 4.35
N CYS A 214 -5.95 -1.10 3.34
CA CYS A 214 -5.01 -0.33 2.52
C CYS A 214 -5.68 0.23 1.27
N HIS A 215 -6.58 -0.53 0.63
CA HIS A 215 -7.18 -0.15 -0.66
C HIS A 215 -8.39 0.77 -0.55
N GLY A 216 -8.77 1.18 0.67
CA GLY A 216 -9.97 1.94 0.94
C GLY A 216 -11.25 1.13 0.69
N GLY A 217 -12.37 1.85 0.70
CA GLY A 217 -13.70 1.27 0.56
C GLY A 217 -14.37 0.93 1.89
N THR A 218 -15.62 0.51 1.78
CA THR A 218 -16.56 0.28 2.87
C THR A 218 -17.19 -1.10 2.72
N PRO A 219 -16.56 -2.16 3.25
CA PRO A 219 -17.25 -3.44 3.45
C PRO A 219 -18.56 -3.22 4.20
N GLU A 220 -19.62 -3.91 3.75
CA GLU A 220 -20.95 -3.82 4.34
C GLU A 220 -21.33 -5.13 5.01
N LYS A 221 -22.22 -5.05 6.00
CA LYS A 221 -22.79 -6.24 6.65
C LYS A 221 -23.49 -7.12 5.62
N LEU A 222 -23.46 -8.42 5.86
CA LEU A 222 -24.28 -9.37 5.12
C LEU A 222 -25.76 -8.96 5.20
N LYS A 223 -26.47 -9.14 4.09
CA LYS A 223 -27.92 -8.97 4.05
C LYS A 223 -28.59 -10.02 4.92
N LYS A 224 -29.89 -9.81 5.20
CA LYS A 224 -30.70 -10.75 6.00
C LYS A 224 -30.74 -12.17 5.42
N ASP A 225 -30.51 -12.33 4.12
CA ASP A 225 -30.47 -13.62 3.43
C ASP A 225 -29.06 -14.26 3.42
N GLY A 226 -28.08 -13.63 4.07
CA GLY A 226 -26.69 -14.10 4.14
C GLY A 226 -25.83 -13.71 2.92
N SER A 227 -26.39 -13.03 1.92
CA SER A 227 -25.62 -12.59 0.76
C SER A 227 -24.78 -11.35 1.05
N TYR A 228 -23.65 -11.22 0.36
CA TYR A 228 -22.81 -10.02 0.43
C TYR A 228 -23.50 -8.84 -0.27
N ALA A 229 -23.36 -7.64 0.27
CA ALA A 229 -24.00 -6.46 -0.28
C ALA A 229 -23.32 -5.99 -1.58
N ASN A 230 -24.05 -5.18 -2.36
CA ASN A 230 -23.56 -4.49 -3.56
C ASN A 230 -22.75 -5.35 -4.54
N SER A 231 -23.06 -6.64 -4.63
CA SER A 231 -22.43 -7.58 -5.56
C SER A 231 -20.90 -7.65 -5.37
N GLY A 232 -20.44 -7.51 -4.12
CA GLY A 232 -19.02 -7.50 -3.75
C GLY A 232 -18.33 -6.15 -3.94
N ASN A 233 -19.05 -5.11 -4.35
CA ASN A 233 -18.48 -3.77 -4.46
C ASN A 233 -18.34 -3.11 -3.08
N THR A 234 -17.10 -2.97 -2.63
CA THR A 234 -16.76 -2.21 -1.42
C THR A 234 -16.37 -0.77 -1.74
N GLY A 235 -16.18 -0.39 -3.01
CA GLY A 235 -15.63 0.91 -3.39
C GLY A 235 -14.11 1.03 -3.23
N ALA A 236 -13.39 -0.09 -3.20
CA ALA A 236 -11.92 -0.07 -3.14
C ALA A 236 -11.27 0.53 -4.39
N LEU A 237 -10.00 0.92 -4.26
CA LEU A 237 -9.18 1.54 -5.30
C LEU A 237 -7.84 0.80 -5.48
N PHE A 238 -7.17 0.98 -6.62
CA PHE A 238 -5.78 0.53 -6.75
C PHE A 238 -4.86 1.49 -5.99
N LEU A 239 -3.89 0.91 -5.26
CA LEU A 239 -2.89 1.68 -4.54
C LEU A 239 -1.97 2.43 -5.51
N PRO A 240 -1.77 3.74 -5.31
CA PRO A 240 -0.64 4.44 -5.90
C PRO A 240 0.67 3.80 -5.44
N MET A 241 1.59 3.57 -6.36
CA MET A 241 2.94 3.10 -6.11
C MET A 241 3.80 4.27 -5.62
N ASP A 242 3.91 4.40 -4.29
CA ASP A 242 4.78 5.35 -3.62
C ASP A 242 6.18 4.76 -3.42
N LEU A 243 7.12 5.14 -4.28
CA LEU A 243 8.46 4.55 -4.30
C LEU A 243 9.35 5.03 -3.14
N ASN A 244 8.89 5.94 -2.27
CA ASN A 244 9.58 6.28 -1.03
C ASN A 244 9.25 5.29 0.10
N ASN A 245 8.16 4.53 -0.04
CA ASN A 245 7.76 3.48 0.89
C ASN A 245 8.26 2.09 0.47
N PHE A 246 9.09 2.03 -0.57
CA PHE A 246 9.62 0.78 -1.11
C PHE A 246 11.14 0.68 -0.92
N ALA A 247 11.60 -0.51 -0.56
CA ALA A 247 13.00 -0.87 -0.69
C ALA A 247 13.22 -1.74 -1.93
N PHE A 248 14.44 -1.67 -2.44
CA PHE A 248 14.89 -2.32 -3.66
C PHE A 248 16.21 -3.02 -3.36
N ASP A 249 16.50 -4.12 -4.05
CA ASP A 249 17.82 -4.74 -3.96
C ASP A 249 18.80 -3.99 -4.89
N PRO A 250 19.79 -3.25 -4.35
CA PRO A 250 20.75 -2.53 -5.18
C PRO A 250 21.81 -3.46 -5.78
N ASN A 251 21.97 -4.68 -5.25
CA ASN A 251 23.01 -5.63 -5.64
C ASN A 251 22.51 -6.70 -6.62
N LEU A 252 21.19 -6.85 -6.75
CA LEU A 252 20.59 -7.77 -7.69
C LEU A 252 20.55 -7.15 -9.09
N ALA A 253 21.61 -7.41 -9.88
CA ALA A 253 21.75 -7.00 -11.28
C ALA A 253 20.80 -7.77 -12.23
N ARG A 254 19.49 -7.69 -11.97
CA ARG A 254 18.40 -8.30 -12.75
C ARG A 254 17.33 -7.26 -13.17
N GLY A 255 17.70 -5.97 -13.23
CA GLY A 255 16.75 -4.91 -13.54
C GLY A 255 15.75 -4.63 -12.41
N LEU A 256 16.07 -5.01 -11.17
CA LEU A 256 15.21 -4.86 -9.99
C LEU A 256 15.60 -3.65 -9.12
N THR A 257 16.53 -2.83 -9.58
CA THR A 257 16.86 -1.57 -8.89
C THR A 257 15.71 -0.57 -9.03
N LYS A 258 15.63 0.43 -8.13
CA LYS A 258 14.67 1.55 -8.26
C LYS A 258 14.81 2.26 -9.61
N ALA A 259 16.04 2.40 -10.12
CA ALA A 259 16.33 3.10 -11.36
C ALA A 259 15.83 2.33 -12.58
N ASP A 260 16.09 1.02 -12.62
CA ASP A 260 15.69 0.15 -13.76
C ASP A 260 14.16 0.06 -13.90
N GLN A 261 13.43 0.15 -12.79
CA GLN A 261 11.99 -0.05 -12.76
C GLN A 261 11.17 1.24 -12.91
N GLN A 262 11.78 2.43 -13.04
CA GLN A 262 11.05 3.72 -13.08
C GLN A 262 9.91 3.74 -14.12
N THR A 263 10.19 3.27 -15.34
CA THR A 263 9.18 3.22 -16.41
C THR A 263 8.03 2.27 -16.07
N ALA A 264 8.33 1.11 -15.48
CA ALA A 264 7.32 0.15 -15.06
C ALA A 264 6.45 0.71 -13.92
N TYR A 265 7.06 1.39 -12.94
CA TYR A 265 6.33 2.06 -11.86
C TYR A 265 5.45 3.21 -12.35
N LYS A 266 5.93 4.01 -13.30
CA LYS A 266 5.10 5.03 -13.94
C LYS A 266 3.87 4.41 -14.60
N LYS A 267 4.04 3.30 -15.32
CA LYS A 267 2.92 2.57 -15.94
C LYS A 267 1.97 1.98 -14.91
N MET A 268 2.47 1.45 -13.79
CA MET A 268 1.62 1.03 -12.66
C MET A 268 0.81 2.20 -12.07
N ASN A 269 1.41 3.37 -11.92
CA ASN A 269 0.71 4.56 -11.44
C ASN A 269 -0.32 5.09 -12.44
N GLN A 270 -0.07 4.97 -13.75
CA GLN A 270 -1.09 5.24 -14.77
C GLN A 270 -2.28 4.29 -14.63
N VAL A 271 -2.04 3.00 -14.35
CA VAL A 271 -3.10 2.02 -14.10
C VAL A 271 -3.89 2.38 -12.84
N ALA A 272 -3.21 2.73 -11.74
CA ALA A 272 -3.88 3.19 -10.52
C ALA A 272 -4.75 4.44 -10.78
N LEU A 273 -4.24 5.41 -11.55
CA LEU A 273 -4.93 6.66 -11.86
C LEU A 273 -6.29 6.46 -12.53
N ILE A 274 -6.45 5.42 -13.36
CA ILE A 274 -7.75 5.06 -13.98
C ILE A 274 -8.84 4.85 -12.93
N THR A 275 -8.45 4.42 -11.72
CA THR A 275 -9.38 4.07 -10.65
C THR A 275 -9.70 5.25 -9.73
N HIS A 276 -8.82 6.25 -9.70
CA HIS A 276 -8.88 7.44 -8.84
C HIS A 276 -9.80 8.58 -9.34
N ARG A 277 -10.75 8.28 -10.25
CA ARG A 277 -11.78 9.18 -10.82
C ARG A 277 -11.45 10.69 -10.73
N GLY A 278 -10.85 11.23 -11.79
CA GLY A 278 -10.37 12.62 -11.89
C GLY A 278 -11.40 13.73 -12.03
N THR A 279 -12.58 13.63 -11.40
CA THR A 279 -13.51 14.76 -11.36
C THR A 279 -13.16 15.67 -10.19
N LYS A 280 -12.91 16.94 -10.49
CA LYS A 280 -12.89 17.97 -9.46
C LYS A 280 -14.28 18.06 -8.84
N ASP A 281 -14.33 18.07 -7.52
CA ASP A 281 -15.57 18.22 -6.76
C ASP A 281 -15.34 19.20 -5.62
N GLU A 282 -16.42 19.78 -5.10
CA GLU A 282 -16.35 20.68 -3.95
C GLU A 282 -15.78 19.97 -2.73
N ASP A 283 -14.80 20.61 -2.11
CA ASP A 283 -14.28 20.26 -0.80
C ASP A 283 -14.53 21.48 0.10
N GLU A 284 -15.55 21.35 0.95
CA GLU A 284 -15.95 22.38 1.90
C GLU A 284 -14.83 22.69 2.89
N VAL A 285 -14.06 21.68 3.29
CA VAL A 285 -12.96 21.81 4.26
C VAL A 285 -11.78 22.53 3.61
N ALA A 286 -11.43 22.20 2.38
CA ALA A 286 -10.34 22.87 1.67
C ALA A 286 -10.72 24.23 1.05
N GLY A 287 -11.98 24.64 1.15
CA GLY A 287 -12.45 25.92 0.62
C GLY A 287 -12.43 26.01 -0.92
N GLY A 288 -12.89 24.99 -1.63
CA GLY A 288 -13.04 25.03 -3.09
C GLY A 288 -13.07 23.65 -3.76
N SER A 289 -13.09 23.62 -5.10
CA SER A 289 -13.11 22.35 -5.83
C SER A 289 -11.71 21.80 -6.09
N ARG A 290 -11.46 20.54 -5.73
CA ARG A 290 -10.16 19.85 -5.96
C ARG A 290 -10.31 18.43 -6.50
N LEU A 291 -9.20 17.84 -6.95
CA LEU A 291 -9.14 16.42 -7.30
C LEU A 291 -9.07 15.56 -6.02
N PRO A 292 -9.46 14.26 -6.06
CA PRO A 292 -9.18 13.34 -4.97
C PRO A 292 -7.66 13.24 -4.74
N GLY A 293 -7.24 13.02 -3.49
CA GLY A 293 -5.83 13.02 -3.09
C GLY A 293 -4.98 12.04 -3.91
N GLY A 294 -5.46 10.82 -4.12
CA GLY A 294 -4.75 9.82 -4.92
C GLY A 294 -4.51 10.25 -6.38
N HIS A 295 -5.47 10.94 -7.01
CA HIS A 295 -5.30 11.49 -8.36
C HIS A 295 -4.22 12.59 -8.37
N GLU A 296 -4.34 13.56 -7.48
CA GLU A 296 -3.41 14.70 -7.40
C GLU A 296 -1.97 14.25 -7.14
N LEU A 297 -1.79 13.25 -6.27
CA LEU A 297 -0.48 12.69 -5.96
C LEU A 297 0.15 11.96 -7.13
N ILE A 298 -0.61 11.08 -7.79
CA ILE A 298 -0.10 10.34 -8.94
C ILE A 298 0.37 11.29 -10.03
N GLU A 299 -0.41 12.31 -10.37
CA GLU A 299 0.00 13.31 -11.36
C GLU A 299 1.21 14.12 -10.85
N GLY A 300 1.16 14.58 -9.60
CA GLY A 300 2.21 15.38 -8.96
C GLY A 300 3.58 14.71 -8.94
N TRP A 301 3.63 13.42 -8.60
CA TRP A 301 4.86 12.61 -8.61
C TRP A 301 5.55 12.56 -9.97
N TYR A 302 4.82 12.83 -11.06
CA TYR A 302 5.37 12.83 -12.41
C TYR A 302 5.19 14.19 -13.10
N GLY A 303 5.18 15.29 -12.34
CA GLY A 303 5.25 16.64 -12.89
C GLY A 303 3.93 17.24 -13.34
N GLY A 304 2.80 16.73 -12.83
CA GLY A 304 1.47 17.28 -13.01
C GLY A 304 0.60 16.55 -14.04
N PRO A 305 -0.46 17.20 -14.55
CA PRO A 305 -1.44 16.57 -15.44
C PRO A 305 -0.83 15.88 -16.64
N GLY A 306 -1.25 14.63 -16.90
CA GLY A 306 -0.68 13.80 -17.96
C GLY A 306 0.68 13.18 -17.65
N MET A 307 1.22 13.38 -16.44
CA MET A 307 2.43 12.73 -15.94
C MET A 307 3.65 12.89 -16.88
N PRO A 308 4.07 14.13 -17.25
CA PRO A 308 5.15 14.35 -18.22
C PRO A 308 6.54 13.85 -17.77
N GLY A 309 6.79 13.81 -16.46
CA GLY A 309 8.02 13.32 -15.86
C GLY A 309 8.16 11.80 -15.99
N ASN A 310 9.38 11.32 -16.24
CA ASN A 310 9.67 9.89 -16.37
C ASN A 310 10.26 9.26 -15.10
N ILE A 311 10.59 10.10 -14.12
CA ILE A 311 11.17 9.71 -12.84
C ILE A 311 10.19 10.12 -11.75
N PHE A 312 9.96 9.21 -10.81
CA PHE A 312 9.15 9.45 -9.64
C PHE A 312 9.78 10.55 -8.78
N ASN A 313 9.02 11.62 -8.52
CA ASN A 313 9.36 12.68 -7.58
C ASN A 313 8.68 12.41 -6.23
N GLY A 314 9.39 11.78 -5.32
CA GLY A 314 8.89 11.51 -3.97
C GLY A 314 8.75 12.74 -3.08
N ASP A 315 9.35 13.87 -3.48
CA ASP A 315 9.33 15.13 -2.74
C ASP A 315 8.15 16.03 -3.16
N PHE A 316 7.24 15.52 -3.99
CA PHE A 316 6.02 16.25 -4.34
C PHE A 316 5.16 16.46 -3.09
N VAL A 317 4.82 17.73 -2.85
CA VAL A 317 3.87 18.17 -1.82
C VAL A 317 2.60 18.67 -2.53
N PRO A 318 1.40 18.16 -2.18
CA PRO A 318 0.17 18.64 -2.77
C PRO A 318 -0.02 20.15 -2.54
N PRO A 319 -0.61 20.90 -3.49
CA PRO A 319 -0.85 22.33 -3.34
C PRO A 319 -1.61 22.71 -2.06
N GLY A 320 -2.51 21.84 -1.57
CA GLY A 320 -3.24 22.04 -0.32
C GLY A 320 -2.39 21.98 0.96
N TRP A 321 -1.11 21.61 0.84
CA TRP A 321 -0.11 21.61 1.91
C TRP A 321 0.92 22.74 1.75
N LEU A 322 0.75 23.63 0.76
CA LEU A 322 1.66 24.72 0.46
C LEU A 322 0.98 26.10 0.65
N PRO A 323 1.74 27.16 0.95
CA PRO A 323 1.20 28.52 0.96
C PRO A 323 0.64 28.93 -0.41
N PRO A 324 -0.46 29.72 -0.46
CA PRO A 324 -1.18 30.31 0.67
C PRO A 324 -2.28 29.41 1.26
N ALA A 325 -2.48 28.19 0.75
CA ALA A 325 -3.54 27.29 1.21
C ALA A 325 -3.25 26.70 2.60
N ALA A 326 -1.98 26.57 2.95
CA ALA A 326 -1.53 26.08 4.25
C ALA A 326 -0.52 27.05 4.90
N PRO A 327 -0.33 26.97 6.24
CA PRO A 327 0.70 27.75 6.93
C PRO A 327 2.11 27.47 6.36
N VAL A 328 3.01 28.45 6.44
CA VAL A 328 4.40 28.27 5.99
C VAL A 328 5.08 27.21 6.85
N GLY A 329 5.74 26.23 6.22
CA GLY A 329 6.56 25.20 6.88
C GLY A 329 5.84 23.89 7.18
N VAL A 330 4.53 23.78 6.95
CA VAL A 330 3.79 22.52 7.19
C VAL A 330 4.05 21.46 6.11
N ASP A 331 4.72 21.82 5.03
CA ASP A 331 5.29 20.90 4.05
C ASP A 331 6.35 19.98 4.68
N GLU A 332 7.04 20.42 5.74
CA GLU A 332 7.94 19.56 6.51
C GLU A 332 7.18 18.46 7.28
N LEU A 333 6.07 18.81 7.95
CA LEU A 333 5.18 17.84 8.59
C LEU A 333 4.68 16.81 7.56
N TYR A 334 4.28 17.31 6.39
CA TYR A 334 3.81 16.44 5.31
C TYR A 334 4.89 15.46 4.88
N LEU A 335 6.06 15.95 4.45
CA LEU A 335 7.12 15.10 3.89
C LEU A 335 7.74 14.16 4.92
N LYS A 336 7.85 14.57 6.18
CA LYS A 336 8.54 13.82 7.22
C LYS A 336 7.64 12.97 8.09
N SER A 337 6.32 13.02 7.97
CA SER A 337 5.42 12.25 8.83
C SER A 337 4.17 11.75 8.09
N VAL A 338 3.38 12.64 7.48
CA VAL A 338 2.12 12.26 6.81
C VAL A 338 2.39 11.41 5.56
N ALA A 339 3.32 11.83 4.71
CA ALA A 339 3.74 11.14 3.50
C ALA A 339 4.24 9.71 3.76
N PRO A 340 5.20 9.48 4.68
CA PRO A 340 5.71 8.13 4.94
C PRO A 340 4.80 7.24 5.78
N GLY A 341 3.96 7.80 6.66
CA GLY A 341 3.19 7.04 7.65
C GLY A 341 1.68 6.93 7.38
N CYS A 342 1.07 7.90 6.70
CA CYS A 342 -0.41 7.98 6.59
C CYS A 342 -0.89 7.91 5.14
N ARG A 343 -0.18 8.59 4.24
CA ARG A 343 -0.61 8.89 2.87
C ARG A 343 -1.06 7.67 2.08
N ALA A 344 -0.31 6.56 2.14
CA ALA A 344 -0.54 5.40 1.30
C ALA A 344 -1.96 4.82 1.44
N CYS A 345 -2.52 4.84 2.65
CA CYS A 345 -3.87 4.36 2.93
C CYS A 345 -4.90 5.49 2.86
N HIS A 346 -4.58 6.67 3.40
CA HIS A 346 -5.54 7.77 3.46
C HIS A 346 -5.97 8.26 2.08
N VAL A 347 -5.07 8.31 1.10
CA VAL A 347 -5.40 8.80 -0.26
C VAL A 347 -6.36 7.90 -1.03
N GLN A 348 -6.68 6.73 -0.46
CA GLN A 348 -7.67 5.77 -0.95
C GLN A 348 -9.05 5.97 -0.33
N GLN A 349 -9.15 6.84 0.66
CA GLN A 349 -10.39 7.18 1.35
C GLN A 349 -11.13 8.30 0.63
N GLU A 350 -12.33 8.58 1.11
CA GLU A 350 -13.10 9.75 0.67
C GLU A 350 -12.38 11.05 1.00
N ARG A 351 -12.77 12.15 0.32
CA ARG A 351 -12.11 13.45 0.40
C ARG A 351 -11.91 13.97 1.82
N ALA A 352 -12.85 13.70 2.72
CA ALA A 352 -12.74 14.10 4.10
C ALA A 352 -11.53 13.46 4.80
N LEU A 353 -11.16 12.23 4.45
CA LEU A 353 -10.11 11.45 5.10
C LEU A 353 -8.84 11.28 4.24
N ASP A 354 -8.78 11.89 3.05
CA ASP A 354 -7.70 11.64 2.09
C ASP A 354 -6.39 12.38 2.34
N PHE A 355 -6.42 13.31 3.29
CA PHE A 355 -5.29 14.15 3.70
C PHE A 355 -4.59 14.86 2.53
N ALA A 356 -5.32 15.17 1.46
CA ALA A 356 -4.79 15.92 0.33
C ALA A 356 -4.47 17.39 0.68
N THR A 357 -5.04 17.91 1.78
CA THR A 357 -4.85 19.29 2.24
C THR A 357 -4.52 19.33 3.73
N TYR A 358 -3.80 20.39 4.14
CA TYR A 358 -3.49 20.63 5.54
C TYR A 358 -4.75 20.85 6.38
N GLU A 359 -5.72 21.62 5.87
CA GLU A 359 -6.97 21.89 6.58
C GLU A 359 -7.79 20.61 6.77
N GLY A 360 -7.88 19.77 5.73
CA GLY A 360 -8.51 18.45 5.80
C GLY A 360 -7.85 17.53 6.83
N PHE A 361 -6.52 17.60 6.96
CA PHE A 361 -5.79 16.90 8.01
C PHE A 361 -6.13 17.47 9.39
N MET A 362 -6.08 18.78 9.58
CA MET A 362 -6.30 19.39 10.90
C MET A 362 -7.72 19.26 11.45
N VAL A 363 -8.74 19.03 10.60
CA VAL A 363 -10.10 18.71 11.07
C VAL A 363 -10.12 17.47 11.98
N PHE A 364 -9.17 16.57 11.84
CA PHE A 364 -9.04 15.36 12.65
C PHE A 364 -7.99 15.49 13.75
N GLU A 365 -7.58 16.69 14.17
CA GLU A 365 -6.57 16.89 15.22
C GLU A 365 -6.80 16.04 16.48
N ASP A 366 -8.03 16.01 17.00
CA ASP A 366 -8.37 15.22 18.18
C ASP A 366 -8.24 13.72 17.90
N ALA A 367 -8.70 13.24 16.75
CA ALA A 367 -8.55 11.84 16.34
C ALA A 367 -7.08 11.46 16.09
N HIS A 368 -6.24 12.38 15.61
CA HIS A 368 -4.80 12.15 15.50
C HIS A 368 -4.16 11.95 16.87
N LYS A 369 -4.53 12.78 17.86
CA LYS A 369 -4.06 12.59 19.24
C LYS A 369 -4.57 11.27 19.80
N GLU A 370 -5.85 10.97 19.59
CA GLU A 370 -6.49 9.77 20.14
C GLU A 370 -5.97 8.47 19.54
N LEU A 371 -5.91 8.37 18.21
CA LEU A 371 -5.62 7.14 17.50
C LEU A 371 -4.12 6.94 17.26
N VAL A 372 -3.36 8.03 17.15
CA VAL A 372 -1.90 7.94 16.92
C VAL A 372 -1.16 8.08 18.24
N LEU A 373 -1.33 9.18 18.98
CA LEU A 373 -0.41 9.53 20.07
C LEU A 373 -0.75 8.92 21.45
N ASN A 374 -2.02 8.62 21.75
CA ASN A 374 -2.42 8.10 23.07
C ASN A 374 -1.74 6.79 23.47
N VAL A 375 -1.22 6.02 22.52
CA VAL A 375 -0.46 4.78 22.80
C VAL A 375 0.77 5.04 23.68
N GLU A 376 1.32 6.27 23.70
CA GLU A 376 2.43 6.65 24.60
C GLU A 376 2.03 6.61 26.08
N CYS A 377 0.74 6.75 26.39
CA CYS A 377 0.21 6.67 27.75
C CYS A 377 0.01 5.22 28.24
N GLY A 378 0.34 4.25 27.40
CA GLY A 378 0.11 2.83 27.62
C GLY A 378 -1.24 2.38 27.08
N LEU A 379 -1.32 1.10 26.73
CA LEU A 379 -2.59 0.45 26.42
C LEU A 379 -3.26 0.01 27.72
N SER A 380 -4.57 0.21 27.84
CA SER A 380 -5.30 -0.24 29.04
C SER A 380 -5.27 -1.76 29.17
N ASP A 381 -4.80 -2.26 30.32
CA ASP A 381 -4.84 -3.68 30.68
C ASP A 381 -6.22 -4.15 31.17
N ASP A 382 -7.18 -3.25 31.41
CA ASP A 382 -8.53 -3.62 31.88
C ASP A 382 -9.29 -4.42 30.79
N PRO A 383 -9.65 -5.69 31.04
CA PRO A 383 -10.39 -6.53 30.08
C PRO A 383 -11.74 -5.97 29.65
N LYS A 384 -12.40 -5.11 30.44
CA LYS A 384 -13.68 -4.46 30.09
C LYS A 384 -13.47 -3.21 29.26
N ILE A 385 -12.32 -2.56 29.43
CA ILE A 385 -11.86 -1.54 28.49
C ILE A 385 -11.40 -2.23 27.23
N ARG A 386 -10.69 -3.39 27.25
CA ARG A 386 -10.38 -4.28 26.11
C ARG A 386 -11.59 -4.91 25.43
N GLU A 387 -12.67 -5.27 26.10
CA GLU A 387 -13.90 -5.65 25.40
C GLU A 387 -14.55 -4.43 24.70
N LYS A 388 -14.18 -3.21 25.13
CA LYS A 388 -14.37 -1.95 24.39
C LYS A 388 -13.14 -1.50 23.58
N ALA A 389 -11.96 -2.12 23.72
CA ALA A 389 -10.63 -1.69 23.27
C ALA A 389 -9.95 -2.70 22.34
N ASP A 390 -10.63 -3.81 22.06
CA ASP A 390 -10.81 -4.40 20.73
C ASP A 390 -11.37 -3.32 19.76
N ASN A 391 -11.85 -2.17 20.29
CA ASN A 391 -12.10 -0.90 19.58
C ASN A 391 -11.13 0.26 19.95
N GLN A 392 -9.97 0.03 20.59
CA GLN A 392 -8.99 1.10 20.75
C GLN A 392 -8.21 1.13 19.45
N ALA A 393 -8.85 1.77 18.50
CA ALA A 393 -8.33 1.99 17.17
C ALA A 393 -6.99 2.71 17.29
N VAL A 394 -5.92 2.08 16.80
CA VAL A 394 -4.63 2.75 16.67
C VAL A 394 -4.27 2.93 15.21
N MET A 395 -3.57 4.03 14.95
CA MET A 395 -2.98 4.34 13.67
C MET A 395 -1.46 4.46 13.83
N PRO A 396 -0.67 4.16 12.79
CA PRO A 396 -1.06 3.54 11.51
C PRO A 396 -1.58 2.09 11.63
N LEU A 397 -2.44 1.69 10.68
CA LEU A 397 -3.11 0.39 10.68
C LEU A 397 -2.29 -0.79 10.18
N ALA A 398 -1.07 -0.57 9.70
CA ALA A 398 -0.17 -1.64 9.31
C ALA A 398 1.01 -1.69 10.27
N LEU A 399 1.37 -2.90 10.72
CA LEU A 399 2.37 -3.12 11.76
C LEU A 399 3.73 -2.51 11.39
N GLU A 400 4.19 -2.67 10.15
CA GLU A 400 5.49 -2.13 9.74
C GLU A 400 5.48 -0.60 9.66
N THR A 401 4.36 -0.01 9.24
CA THR A 401 4.16 1.45 9.25
C THR A 401 4.16 1.99 10.68
N TYR A 402 3.47 1.30 11.60
CA TYR A 402 3.43 1.68 13.01
C TYR A 402 4.82 1.67 13.64
N LYS A 403 5.57 0.58 13.46
CA LYS A 403 6.97 0.51 13.95
C LYS A 403 7.82 1.63 13.36
N LYS A 404 7.79 1.80 12.03
CA LYS A 404 8.58 2.81 11.33
C LYS A 404 8.25 4.23 11.82
N PHE A 405 6.98 4.55 12.01
CA PHE A 405 6.55 5.85 12.52
C PHE A 405 7.17 6.15 13.89
N TRP A 406 7.09 5.20 14.81
CA TRP A 406 7.58 5.36 16.18
C TRP A 406 9.10 5.24 16.34
N GLU A 407 9.77 4.47 15.48
CA GLU A 407 11.23 4.29 15.51
C GLU A 407 11.99 5.45 14.85
N SER A 408 11.32 6.25 14.01
CA SER A 408 11.95 7.29 13.20
C SER A 408 11.65 8.72 13.71
N GLU A 409 12.12 9.73 12.97
CA GLU A 409 11.78 11.12 13.25
C GLU A 409 10.30 11.46 12.97
N GLU A 410 9.55 10.57 12.29
CA GLU A 410 8.15 10.77 11.92
C GLU A 410 7.26 11.11 13.12
N ALA A 411 7.39 10.35 14.23
CA ALA A 411 6.65 10.61 15.47
C ALA A 411 7.06 11.91 16.15
N ALA A 412 8.34 12.28 16.12
CA ALA A 412 8.82 13.52 16.72
C ALA A 412 8.25 14.74 15.98
N VAL A 413 8.33 14.76 14.65
CA VAL A 413 7.75 15.83 13.82
C VAL A 413 6.24 15.94 14.02
N PHE A 414 5.54 14.81 14.12
CA PHE A 414 4.10 14.78 14.34
C PHE A 414 3.72 15.40 15.69
N LYS A 415 4.44 15.03 16.77
CA LYS A 415 4.23 15.55 18.12
C LYS A 415 4.58 17.03 18.25
N ASP A 416 5.68 17.46 17.63
CA ASP A 416 6.06 18.88 17.63
C ASP A 416 4.99 19.75 16.99
N HIS A 417 4.23 19.21 16.04
CA HIS A 417 3.14 19.91 15.38
C HIS A 417 1.83 19.88 16.16
N LEU A 418 1.35 18.69 16.57
CA LEU A 418 0.04 18.53 17.23
C LEU A 418 0.07 18.79 18.75
N GLY A 419 1.27 18.89 19.33
CA GLY A 419 1.46 18.88 20.77
C GLY A 419 1.52 17.48 21.36
N THR A 420 1.88 17.40 22.64
CA THR A 420 1.92 16.15 23.39
C THR A 420 0.56 15.82 23.98
N VAL A 421 0.26 14.53 24.15
CA VAL A 421 -0.90 14.05 24.90
C VAL A 421 -0.61 14.16 26.41
N ASP A 422 -1.56 14.68 27.19
CA ASP A 422 -1.52 14.56 28.65
C ASP A 422 -2.19 13.24 29.06
N CYS A 423 -1.38 12.30 29.54
CA CYS A 423 -1.89 10.99 29.98
C CYS A 423 -2.82 11.07 31.20
N ASN A 424 -2.95 12.22 31.85
CA ASN A 424 -3.92 12.44 32.94
C ASN A 424 -5.33 12.78 32.44
N ASP A 425 -5.48 13.10 31.14
CA ASP A 425 -6.76 13.45 30.51
C ASP A 425 -7.47 12.25 29.86
N LEU A 426 -6.90 11.04 29.97
CA LEU A 426 -7.41 9.78 29.39
C LEU A 426 -8.36 8.99 30.30
#